data_AF-A0AAV9S9B5-F1
#
_entry.id   AF-A0AAV9S9B5-F1
#
_cell.length_a   1.000
_cell.length_b   1.000
_cell.length_c   1.000
_cell.angle_alpha   90.00
_cell.angle_beta   90.00
_cell.angle_gamma   90.00
#
_symmetry.space_group_name_H-M   'P 1'
#
loop_
_entity.id
_entity.type
_entity.pdbx_description
1 polymer ?
#
loop_
_entity_poly.entity_id
_entity_poly.type
_entity_poly.pdbx_seq_one_letter_code
_entity_poly.pdbx_strand_id
1 'polypeptide(L)'
;MRAQIEVIPCKICGDKSSGIHYGVITCEGCKGFFRRSQQNNAMYSCSRQRNCLIDRTNRNRCQHCRLQKCLALGMSRDAVKFGRMSKKQRDSLYAEVQKHQQSQECAGVGAREENRDLAEHGRTYRRGSSTTLSDLDDITTLPEGLLFDLPLTPEDGGGDYCNLEMLGGSAGSSSSSQSSPEQTSLDFVDRNHSIKHEYQLLHDSGLFSHAILNPLPEGCSLLEIERIIQSVVKSHVETSQYSTEELKRMAWNIYNPEETRSYQTKSTEVMWQQFTVHITNAIQYVVEFAKRISGFMDLCQNDQIILLKAGCMDVLLIRMCRAYNPINNTLLFDGKFASAQLFKALGCDDLVSAVFDLAKTLSRIQMSEDEMALFSAAVLLSPDRPWLTDVQKIHKLQEKVYVGLQRCLQKQGASEEKLAKMVSKLPMMRSICNLHIDKLEFFRLVHPETAYAFPPLYREVFGSEITFPDSTEG
;
A
#
# COMPACT_ATOMS: atom_id res chain seq x y z
N MET A 1 36.94 9.99 20.89
CA MET A 1 37.06 8.60 21.39
C MET A 1 36.41 7.65 20.40
N ARG A 2 37.12 6.61 19.94
CA ARG A 2 36.48 5.48 19.23
C ARG A 2 35.72 4.68 20.28
N ALA A 3 34.43 4.41 20.07
CA ALA A 3 33.63 3.59 20.96
C ALA A 3 34.28 2.20 21.10
N GLN A 4 34.45 1.70 22.33
CA GLN A 4 34.98 0.35 22.59
C GLN A 4 33.89 -0.70 22.33
N ILE A 5 33.58 -0.95 21.06
CA ILE A 5 32.51 -1.90 20.65
C ILE A 5 32.87 -3.36 21.02
N GLU A 6 34.15 -3.64 21.25
CA GLU A 6 34.69 -4.97 21.59
C GLU A 6 34.08 -5.60 22.87
N VAL A 7 33.40 -4.81 23.71
CA VAL A 7 32.74 -5.26 24.94
C VAL A 7 31.40 -5.96 24.64
N ILE A 8 30.74 -5.65 23.52
CA ILE A 8 29.43 -6.23 23.18
C ILE A 8 29.64 -7.53 22.38
N PRO A 9 29.02 -8.66 22.75
CA PRO A 9 29.13 -9.91 21.99
C PRO A 9 28.38 -9.81 20.66
N CYS A 10 28.85 -10.57 19.66
CA CYS A 10 28.22 -10.69 18.35
C CYS A 10 26.76 -11.16 18.48
N LYS A 11 25.81 -10.35 18.02
CA LYS A 11 24.37 -10.68 18.16
C LYS A 11 23.96 -11.94 17.37
N ILE A 12 24.78 -12.41 16.42
CA ILE A 12 24.52 -13.62 15.64
C ILE A 12 24.94 -14.91 16.38
N CYS A 13 26.20 -14.98 16.85
CA CYS A 13 26.78 -16.21 17.39
C CYS A 13 27.38 -16.08 18.80
N GLY A 14 27.31 -14.91 19.43
CA GLY A 14 27.82 -14.67 20.77
C GLY A 14 29.35 -14.53 20.88
N ASP A 15 30.10 -14.64 19.79
CA ASP A 15 31.56 -14.46 19.76
C ASP A 15 31.98 -12.98 19.96
N LYS A 16 33.25 -12.71 20.25
CA LYS A 16 33.75 -11.33 20.43
C LYS A 16 33.45 -10.49 19.18
N SER A 17 32.76 -9.36 19.33
CA SER A 17 32.43 -8.49 18.19
C SER A 17 33.64 -7.66 17.76
N SER A 18 33.66 -7.29 16.48
CA SER A 18 34.70 -6.42 15.90
C SER A 18 34.15 -5.07 15.46
N GLY A 19 32.88 -4.78 15.75
CA GLY A 19 32.19 -3.56 15.33
C GLY A 19 30.82 -3.82 14.73
N ILE A 20 30.26 -2.76 14.13
CA ILE A 20 29.00 -2.83 13.39
C ILE A 20 29.31 -3.09 11.92
N HIS A 21 28.80 -4.21 11.43
CA HIS A 21 28.95 -4.61 10.03
C HIS A 21 27.56 -4.85 9.45
N TYR A 22 27.28 -4.27 8.29
CA TYR A 22 25.99 -4.40 7.62
C TYR A 22 24.80 -3.99 8.50
N GLY A 23 24.99 -3.04 9.43
CA GLY A 23 23.94 -2.53 10.32
C GLY A 23 23.84 -3.22 11.69
N VAL A 24 24.58 -4.31 11.94
CA VAL A 24 24.48 -5.09 13.19
C VAL A 24 25.86 -5.30 13.83
N ILE A 25 25.90 -5.28 15.17
CA ILE A 25 27.11 -5.62 15.95
C ILE A 25 27.46 -7.09 15.75
N THR A 26 28.55 -7.37 15.05
CA THR A 26 28.93 -8.74 14.67
C THR A 26 30.43 -8.97 14.80
N CYS A 27 30.82 -10.25 14.82
CA CYS A 27 32.22 -10.66 14.73
C CYS A 27 32.66 -10.76 13.26
N GLU A 28 33.98 -10.77 13.01
CA GLU A 28 34.53 -10.94 11.65
C GLU A 28 34.04 -12.22 10.96
N GLY A 29 33.79 -13.29 11.72
CA GLY A 29 33.28 -14.55 11.19
C GLY A 29 31.87 -14.43 10.58
N CYS A 30 30.96 -13.70 11.24
CA CYS A 30 29.59 -13.50 10.73
C CYS A 30 29.52 -12.43 9.66
N LYS A 31 30.34 -11.38 9.75
CA LYS A 31 30.55 -10.40 8.68
C LYS A 31 31.00 -11.06 7.37
N GLY A 32 32.06 -11.87 7.44
CA GLY A 32 32.60 -12.56 6.26
C GLY A 32 31.64 -13.60 5.69
N PHE A 33 30.91 -14.31 6.56
CA PHE A 33 29.85 -15.22 6.14
C PHE A 33 28.75 -14.49 5.36
N PHE A 34 28.16 -13.45 5.95
CA PHE A 34 27.09 -12.66 5.32
C PHE A 34 27.52 -12.08 3.97
N ARG A 35 28.73 -11.52 3.88
CA ARG A 35 29.27 -10.99 2.63
C ARG A 35 29.32 -12.04 1.51
N ARG A 36 29.83 -13.26 1.80
CA ARG A 36 29.93 -14.34 0.81
C ARG A 36 28.55 -14.87 0.39
N SER A 37 27.64 -15.01 1.35
CA SER A 37 26.29 -15.49 1.08
C SER A 37 25.50 -14.53 0.20
N GLN A 38 25.71 -13.22 0.36
CA GLN A 38 25.05 -12.17 -0.42
C GLN A 38 25.71 -11.91 -1.79
N GLN A 39 27.03 -12.08 -1.93
CA GLN A 39 27.72 -11.89 -3.22
C GLN A 39 27.42 -12.99 -4.23
N ASN A 40 27.29 -14.24 -3.77
CA ASN A 40 27.06 -15.40 -4.65
C ASN A 40 25.59 -15.81 -4.71
N ASN A 41 24.68 -15.01 -4.15
CA ASN A 41 23.25 -15.34 -3.97
C ASN A 41 23.04 -16.78 -3.46
N ALA A 42 23.81 -17.16 -2.44
CA ALA A 42 23.96 -18.56 -2.05
C ALA A 42 22.64 -19.09 -1.45
N MET A 43 22.04 -20.08 -2.11
CA MET A 43 20.88 -20.81 -1.60
C MET A 43 21.33 -21.96 -0.70
N TYR A 44 21.26 -21.75 0.62
CA TYR A 44 21.52 -22.82 1.59
C TYR A 44 20.22 -23.55 1.95
N SER A 45 20.31 -24.86 2.14
CA SER A 45 19.20 -25.68 2.66
C SER A 45 19.50 -26.14 4.09
N CYS A 46 18.49 -26.13 4.94
CA CYS A 46 18.58 -26.73 6.28
C CYS A 46 18.26 -28.22 6.19
N SER A 47 19.09 -29.08 6.78
CA SER A 47 18.84 -30.52 6.90
C SER A 47 17.96 -30.89 8.12
N ARG A 48 17.38 -29.90 8.81
CA ARG A 48 16.54 -30.03 9.99
C ARG A 48 15.29 -29.13 9.85
N GLN A 49 14.61 -28.82 10.95
CA GLN A 49 13.40 -28.00 11.02
C GLN A 49 13.64 -26.47 10.91
N ARG A 50 14.72 -26.02 10.24
CA ARG A 50 15.06 -24.58 10.05
C ARG A 50 15.15 -23.74 11.35
N ASN A 51 15.33 -24.33 12.53
CA ASN A 51 15.45 -23.61 13.82
C ASN A 51 16.81 -23.77 14.52
N CYS A 52 17.85 -24.26 13.83
CA CYS A 52 19.15 -24.55 14.44
C CYS A 52 19.70 -23.38 15.27
N LEU A 53 20.01 -23.65 16.54
CA LEU A 53 20.69 -22.70 17.41
C LEU A 53 22.06 -22.32 16.83
N ILE A 54 22.37 -21.03 16.85
CA ILE A 54 23.63 -20.45 16.32
C ILE A 54 24.41 -19.82 17.48
N ASP A 55 25.50 -20.46 17.87
CA ASP A 55 26.44 -20.06 18.92
C ASP A 55 27.89 -20.09 18.40
N ARG A 56 28.88 -19.82 19.26
CA ARG A 56 30.29 -19.74 18.86
C ARG A 56 30.82 -21.06 18.29
N THR A 57 30.36 -22.20 18.80
CA THR A 57 30.90 -23.53 18.47
C THR A 57 30.16 -24.17 17.29
N ASN A 58 28.86 -23.92 17.17
CA ASN A 58 27.97 -24.60 16.22
C ASN A 58 27.58 -23.74 15.00
N ARG A 59 28.01 -22.46 14.93
CA ARG A 59 27.67 -21.53 13.84
C ARG A 59 27.96 -22.03 12.42
N ASN A 60 28.81 -23.03 12.25
CA ASN A 60 29.13 -23.61 10.93
C ASN A 60 28.27 -24.83 10.58
N ARG A 61 27.45 -25.35 11.52
CA ARG A 61 26.65 -26.57 11.35
C ARG A 61 25.47 -26.41 10.38
N CYS A 62 24.89 -25.22 10.31
CA CYS A 62 23.79 -24.92 9.40
C CYS A 62 23.91 -23.50 8.84
N GLN A 63 24.32 -23.41 7.58
CA GLN A 63 24.48 -22.13 6.87
C GLN A 63 23.13 -21.44 6.64
N HIS A 64 22.06 -22.21 6.37
CA HIS A 64 20.71 -21.68 6.20
C HIS A 64 20.23 -20.90 7.44
N CYS A 65 20.20 -21.55 8.61
CA CYS A 65 19.76 -20.90 9.85
C CYS A 65 20.67 -19.75 10.27
N ARG A 66 21.99 -19.86 10.00
CA ARG A 66 22.93 -18.76 10.25
C ARG A 66 22.61 -17.53 9.39
N LEU A 67 22.37 -17.71 8.09
CA LEU A 67 22.03 -16.61 7.18
C LEU A 67 20.67 -16.01 7.52
N GLN A 68 19.68 -16.87 7.80
CA GLN A 68 18.36 -16.44 8.23
C GLN A 68 18.44 -15.60 9.52
N LYS A 69 19.26 -16.00 10.50
CA LYS A 69 19.49 -15.21 11.73
C LYS A 69 20.18 -13.87 11.45
N CYS A 70 21.08 -13.81 10.47
CA CYS A 70 21.70 -12.53 10.05
C CYS A 70 20.65 -11.56 9.49
N LEU A 71 19.78 -12.05 8.59
CA LEU A 71 18.72 -11.26 7.98
C LEU A 71 17.65 -10.85 9.01
N ALA A 72 17.23 -11.77 9.88
CA ALA A 72 16.23 -11.51 10.92
C ALA A 72 16.68 -10.44 11.93
N LEU A 73 17.98 -10.36 12.21
CA LEU A 73 18.56 -9.33 13.07
C LEU A 73 18.92 -8.03 12.32
N GLY A 74 18.57 -7.92 11.03
CA GLY A 74 18.67 -6.69 10.27
C GLY A 74 20.01 -6.48 9.54
N MET A 75 20.81 -7.52 9.30
CA MET A 75 21.99 -7.36 8.44
C MET A 75 21.56 -7.10 6.99
N SER A 76 22.01 -6.00 6.39
CA SER A 76 21.67 -5.60 5.02
C SER A 76 22.87 -5.04 4.25
N ARG A 77 22.90 -5.25 2.92
CA ARG A 77 23.91 -4.67 2.01
C ARG A 77 23.80 -3.15 1.95
N ASP A 78 22.58 -2.62 2.00
CA ASP A 78 22.33 -1.18 1.87
C ASP A 78 22.72 -0.40 3.12
N ALA A 79 22.83 -1.07 4.27
CA ALA A 79 23.33 -0.47 5.51
C ALA A 79 24.82 -0.04 5.42
N VAL A 80 25.58 -0.52 4.41
CA VAL A 80 26.98 -0.13 4.20
C VAL A 80 27.09 1.25 3.52
N LYS A 81 26.05 1.71 2.80
CA LYS A 81 26.06 3.03 2.13
C LYS A 81 26.01 4.20 3.13
N PHE A 82 25.56 3.96 4.36
CA PHE A 82 25.53 4.94 5.45
C PHE A 82 26.83 4.92 6.27
N GLY A 83 27.97 5.16 5.63
CA GLY A 83 29.33 5.05 6.19
C GLY A 83 29.65 5.89 7.44
N ARG A 84 28.66 6.49 8.12
CA ARG A 84 28.75 7.08 9.46
C ARG A 84 27.45 6.76 10.21
N MET A 85 27.54 6.03 11.32
CA MET A 85 26.37 5.76 12.18
C MET A 85 25.72 7.06 12.63
N SER A 86 24.38 7.10 12.61
CA SER A 86 23.62 8.25 13.10
C SER A 86 23.95 8.52 14.56
N LYS A 87 23.82 9.78 15.00
CA LYS A 87 24.08 10.17 16.40
C LYS A 87 23.24 9.31 17.36
N LYS A 88 21.96 9.09 17.03
CA LYS A 88 21.04 8.21 17.77
C LYS A 88 21.52 6.76 17.89
N GLN A 89 22.02 6.16 16.80
CA GLN A 89 22.58 4.80 16.83
C GLN A 89 23.88 4.74 17.63
N ARG A 90 24.69 5.78 17.56
CA ARG A 90 25.93 5.89 18.33
C ARG A 90 25.66 6.01 19.82
N ASP A 91 24.69 6.82 20.21
CA ASP A 91 24.33 7.06 21.61
C ASP A 91 23.65 5.82 22.22
N SER A 92 22.77 5.14 21.46
CA SER A 92 22.20 3.85 21.83
C SER A 92 23.27 2.77 22.03
N LEU A 93 24.28 2.73 21.16
CA LEU A 93 25.42 1.82 21.29
C LEU A 93 26.24 2.14 22.55
N TYR A 94 26.50 3.41 22.85
CA TYR A 94 27.20 3.80 24.08
C TYR A 94 26.42 3.41 25.33
N ALA A 95 25.09 3.57 25.34
CA ALA A 95 24.24 3.12 26.44
C ALA A 95 24.28 1.59 26.63
N GLU A 96 24.22 0.82 25.54
CA GLU A 96 24.33 -0.64 25.58
C GLU A 96 25.72 -1.09 26.08
N VAL A 97 26.80 -0.41 25.68
CA VAL A 97 28.16 -0.66 26.20
C VAL A 97 28.22 -0.41 27.71
N GLN A 98 27.72 0.73 28.19
CA GLN A 98 27.72 1.06 29.63
C GLN A 98 26.92 0.05 30.45
N LYS A 99 25.75 -0.36 29.95
CA LYS A 99 24.92 -1.40 30.61
C LYS A 99 25.66 -2.74 30.72
N HIS A 100 26.37 -3.14 29.67
CA HIS A 100 27.16 -4.37 29.70
C HIS A 100 28.39 -4.27 30.62
N GLN A 101 29.03 -3.11 30.72
CA GLN A 101 30.15 -2.87 31.65
C GLN A 101 29.69 -2.93 33.11
N GLN A 102 28.60 -2.26 33.46
CA GLN A 102 28.00 -2.31 34.80
C GLN A 102 27.56 -3.73 35.19
N SER A 103 27.01 -4.50 34.23
CA SER A 103 26.62 -5.89 34.46
C SER A 103 27.82 -6.82 34.71
N GLN A 104 28.98 -6.53 34.09
CA GLN A 104 30.22 -7.28 34.32
C GLN A 104 30.91 -6.88 35.65
N GLU A 105 30.80 -5.62 36.07
CA GLU A 105 31.32 -5.16 37.38
C GLU A 105 30.51 -5.74 38.55
N CYS A 106 29.17 -5.77 38.46
CA CYS A 106 28.32 -6.42 39.48
C CYS A 106 28.54 -7.95 39.56
N ALA A 107 28.83 -8.61 38.44
CA ALA A 107 29.17 -10.04 38.43
C ALA A 107 30.59 -10.35 38.92
N GLY A 108 31.48 -9.34 38.94
CA GLY A 108 32.87 -9.48 39.41
C GLY A 108 33.08 -9.27 40.90
N VAL A 109 32.16 -8.60 41.59
CA VAL A 109 32.24 -8.35 43.05
C VAL A 109 31.62 -9.49 43.88
N GLY A 110 30.67 -10.25 43.32
CA GLY A 110 30.00 -11.37 43.99
C GLY A 110 30.83 -12.65 44.19
N ALA A 111 32.10 -12.70 43.77
CA ALA A 111 32.96 -13.87 43.93
C ALA A 111 34.06 -13.71 45.01
N ARG A 112 34.01 -12.64 45.81
CA ARG A 112 35.05 -12.38 46.85
C ARG A 112 34.54 -12.17 48.28
N GLU A 113 33.24 -12.24 48.53
CA GLU A 113 32.67 -11.98 49.87
C GLU A 113 31.56 -12.97 50.29
N GLU A 114 31.73 -14.26 50.00
CA GLU A 114 30.99 -15.32 50.73
C GLU A 114 31.97 -16.16 51.56
N ASN A 115 32.60 -15.53 52.55
CA ASN A 115 33.20 -16.25 53.66
C ASN A 115 33.30 -15.32 54.87
N ARG A 116 32.17 -15.19 55.58
CA ARG A 116 31.87 -14.51 56.88
C ARG A 116 30.44 -13.99 56.76
N ASP A 117 29.45 -14.31 57.58
CA ASP A 117 29.40 -15.06 58.82
C ASP A 117 27.97 -15.63 58.95
N LEU A 118 27.90 -16.80 59.58
CA LEU A 118 26.69 -17.38 60.16
C LEU A 118 26.20 -16.54 61.35
N ALA A 119 24.93 -16.79 61.71
CA ALA A 119 24.16 -16.34 62.88
C ALA A 119 23.38 -15.03 62.60
N GLU A 120 22.08 -14.90 62.82
CA GLU A 120 21.24 -15.57 63.81
C GLU A 120 19.75 -15.19 63.55
N HIS A 121 18.82 -16.08 63.90
CA HIS A 121 17.37 -15.89 64.06
C HIS A 121 16.52 -15.61 62.78
N GLY A 122 15.46 -16.35 62.45
CA GLY A 122 14.72 -17.35 63.22
C GLY A 122 13.23 -17.37 62.80
N ARG A 123 12.92 -18.24 61.83
CA ARG A 123 11.69 -19.06 61.68
C ARG A 123 10.31 -18.38 61.69
N THR A 124 9.59 -18.58 60.58
CA THR A 124 8.29 -19.27 60.62
C THR A 124 8.11 -20.17 59.38
N TYR A 125 7.52 -21.36 59.64
CA TYR A 125 7.30 -22.58 58.83
C TYR A 125 6.63 -22.34 57.46
N ARG A 126 6.72 -23.16 56.39
CA ARG A 126 6.78 -24.65 56.20
C ARG A 126 7.12 -24.92 54.70
N ARG A 127 8.18 -25.67 54.33
CA ARG A 127 8.25 -27.08 53.83
C ARG A 127 7.11 -27.52 52.90
N GLY A 128 7.31 -28.04 51.66
CA GLY A 128 8.49 -28.32 50.84
C GLY A 128 8.16 -29.30 49.68
N SER A 129 9.06 -29.38 48.69
CA SER A 129 9.25 -30.40 47.60
C SER A 129 8.10 -30.64 46.58
N SER A 130 8.30 -30.99 45.30
CA SER A 130 9.45 -31.47 44.51
C SER A 130 9.20 -31.26 43.00
N THR A 131 10.31 -31.19 42.24
CA THR A 131 10.53 -31.56 40.82
C THR A 131 9.36 -32.13 39.98
N THR A 132 9.11 -31.61 38.78
CA THR A 132 9.37 -32.24 37.45
C THR A 132 8.71 -31.47 36.29
N LEU A 133 9.42 -31.48 35.16
CA LEU A 133 9.06 -31.26 33.75
C LEU A 133 7.57 -31.29 33.30
N SER A 134 7.31 -30.43 32.29
CA SER A 134 6.35 -30.54 31.16
C SER A 134 5.04 -29.73 31.22
N ASP A 135 4.54 -29.44 30.01
CA ASP A 135 3.27 -28.80 29.59
C ASP A 135 3.41 -27.29 29.29
N LEU A 136 3.36 -26.76 28.05
CA LEU A 136 2.57 -27.09 26.84
C LEU A 136 1.07 -27.15 27.13
N ASP A 137 0.43 -26.00 27.30
CA ASP A 137 -0.69 -25.53 26.47
C ASP A 137 -1.29 -24.24 27.06
N ASP A 138 -1.56 -23.26 26.19
CA ASP A 138 -2.78 -22.46 26.19
C ASP A 138 -2.84 -21.61 24.91
N ILE A 139 -3.66 -22.10 23.98
CA ILE A 139 -3.99 -21.50 22.69
C ILE A 139 -5.42 -20.92 22.79
N THR A 140 -5.63 -19.79 22.10
CA THR A 140 -6.90 -19.23 21.59
C THR A 140 -7.96 -18.69 22.54
N THR A 141 -8.22 -17.38 22.39
CA THR A 141 -9.59 -16.82 22.30
C THR A 141 -9.61 -15.74 21.21
N LEU A 142 -10.10 -16.10 20.02
CA LEU A 142 -10.66 -15.21 19.01
C LEU A 142 -12.13 -15.64 18.84
N PRO A 143 -13.12 -14.72 18.73
CA PRO A 143 -14.50 -15.10 18.48
C PRO A 143 -14.79 -15.24 16.98
N GLU A 144 -15.25 -16.42 16.58
CA GLU A 144 -16.02 -16.67 15.35
C GLU A 144 -17.52 -16.53 15.63
N GLY A 145 -18.26 -16.02 14.64
CA GLY A 145 -19.71 -16.03 14.65
C GLY A 145 -20.32 -15.29 13.46
N LEU A 146 -20.53 -16.00 12.35
CA LEU A 146 -21.83 -16.19 11.68
C LEU A 146 -21.62 -16.69 10.25
N LEU A 147 -21.57 -18.01 10.13
CA LEU A 147 -21.81 -18.78 8.91
C LEU A 147 -23.30 -19.18 8.94
N PHE A 148 -24.04 -18.98 7.85
CA PHE A 148 -25.26 -19.75 7.60
C PHE A 148 -25.36 -20.19 6.14
N ASP A 149 -25.47 -21.52 6.05
CA ASP A 149 -25.67 -22.51 5.00
C ASP A 149 -26.41 -22.16 3.70
N LEU A 150 -25.93 -22.85 2.66
CA LEU A 150 -26.55 -23.09 1.36
C LEU A 150 -27.33 -24.42 1.40
N PRO A 151 -28.46 -24.55 0.68
CA PRO A 151 -28.78 -25.84 0.07
C PRO A 151 -29.14 -25.76 -1.43
N LEU A 152 -28.95 -26.90 -2.09
CA LEU A 152 -29.15 -27.19 -3.51
C LEU A 152 -30.64 -27.29 -3.91
N THR A 153 -30.88 -27.06 -5.21
CA THR A 153 -32.06 -27.23 -6.10
C THR A 153 -32.87 -28.55 -5.92
N PRO A 154 -34.10 -28.78 -6.47
CA PRO A 154 -34.62 -28.28 -7.77
C PRO A 154 -36.16 -28.04 -7.93
N GLU A 155 -36.54 -27.67 -9.17
CA GLU A 155 -37.82 -27.85 -9.90
C GLU A 155 -38.93 -26.77 -9.92
N ASP A 156 -39.17 -26.35 -11.17
CA ASP A 156 -40.43 -26.16 -11.91
C ASP A 156 -41.23 -24.84 -11.91
N GLY A 157 -41.72 -24.52 -13.12
CA GLY A 157 -43.02 -23.87 -13.29
C GLY A 157 -43.07 -22.41 -13.76
N GLY A 158 -42.93 -22.20 -15.08
CA GLY A 158 -44.02 -21.60 -15.88
C GLY A 158 -44.15 -20.08 -15.99
N GLY A 159 -43.94 -19.58 -17.23
CA GLY A 159 -44.78 -18.61 -17.93
C GLY A 159 -44.75 -17.14 -17.44
N ASP A 160 -45.04 -16.13 -18.24
CA ASP A 160 -45.46 -16.09 -19.63
C ASP A 160 -45.63 -14.59 -20.01
N TYR A 161 -45.43 -14.27 -21.28
CA TYR A 161 -45.91 -13.08 -22.03
C TYR A 161 -45.47 -11.67 -21.57
N CYS A 162 -44.64 -10.98 -22.36
CA CYS A 162 -44.99 -10.11 -23.52
C CYS A 162 -45.53 -8.74 -23.10
N ASN A 163 -45.37 -7.63 -23.82
CA ASN A 163 -44.58 -7.15 -24.97
C ASN A 163 -45.17 -5.74 -25.23
N LEU A 164 -44.55 -4.98 -26.14
CA LEU A 164 -45.15 -3.86 -26.89
C LEU A 164 -45.56 -2.59 -26.11
N GLU A 165 -45.39 -1.36 -26.59
CA GLU A 165 -44.64 -0.74 -27.69
C GLU A 165 -45.20 0.70 -27.81
N MET A 166 -44.43 1.51 -28.53
CA MET A 166 -44.92 2.49 -29.51
C MET A 166 -45.32 3.92 -29.08
N LEU A 167 -44.54 4.81 -29.73
CA LEU A 167 -44.91 6.01 -30.50
C LEU A 167 -44.90 7.36 -29.81
N GLY A 168 -44.11 8.27 -30.41
CA GLY A 168 -44.38 9.70 -30.29
C GLY A 168 -43.28 10.63 -30.81
N GLY A 169 -43.01 10.60 -32.12
CA GLY A 169 -42.79 11.74 -33.01
C GLY A 169 -42.11 13.05 -32.56
N SER A 170 -41.00 13.34 -33.26
CA SER A 170 -40.85 14.48 -34.20
C SER A 170 -40.40 15.88 -33.77
N ALA A 171 -39.58 16.44 -34.69
CA ALA A 171 -39.14 17.82 -34.93
C ALA A 171 -37.99 18.34 -34.03
N GLY A 172 -36.81 18.75 -34.51
CA GLY A 172 -36.36 19.15 -35.84
C GLY A 172 -36.26 20.67 -35.93
N SER A 173 -35.05 21.24 -35.88
CA SER A 173 -34.63 22.50 -36.54
C SER A 173 -33.15 22.82 -36.26
N SER A 174 -32.50 23.36 -37.28
CA SER A 174 -31.08 23.53 -37.53
C SER A 174 -30.61 25.00 -37.44
N SER A 175 -29.32 25.25 -37.21
CA SER A 175 -28.53 26.26 -37.94
C SER A 175 -27.04 26.27 -37.54
N SER A 176 -26.20 26.41 -38.57
CA SER A 176 -24.74 26.53 -38.70
C SER A 176 -24.23 27.97 -38.40
N SER A 177 -22.95 28.28 -38.08
CA SER A 177 -21.76 28.27 -38.96
C SER A 177 -20.43 28.67 -38.23
N GLN A 178 -19.30 27.98 -38.55
CA GLN A 178 -17.87 28.37 -38.86
C GLN A 178 -17.23 29.69 -38.33
N SER A 179 -15.90 29.96 -38.12
CA SER A 179 -14.59 29.28 -37.89
C SER A 179 -13.40 30.31 -37.82
N SER A 180 -12.45 30.21 -36.84
CA SER A 180 -10.96 30.55 -36.78
C SER A 180 -10.35 31.99 -36.98
N PRO A 181 -9.03 32.31 -36.74
CA PRO A 181 -7.97 31.89 -35.74
C PRO A 181 -6.94 32.98 -35.19
N GLU A 182 -6.08 32.59 -34.21
CA GLU A 182 -4.66 32.92 -33.78
C GLU A 182 -3.97 34.32 -33.71
N GLN A 183 -3.06 34.52 -32.71
CA GLN A 183 -1.73 35.21 -32.79
C GLN A 183 -0.80 35.06 -31.55
N THR A 184 0.52 35.18 -31.76
CA THR A 184 1.74 34.89 -30.92
C THR A 184 2.50 36.14 -30.40
N SER A 185 3.31 36.07 -29.31
CA SER A 185 4.59 36.84 -29.09
C SER A 185 5.36 36.46 -27.77
N LEU A 186 6.65 36.84 -27.68
CA LEU A 186 7.79 36.29 -26.89
C LEU A 186 8.24 37.08 -25.61
N ASP A 187 8.88 36.34 -24.67
CA ASP A 187 9.99 36.57 -23.69
C ASP A 187 10.10 37.77 -22.70
N PHE A 188 10.30 37.46 -21.39
CA PHE A 188 11.38 37.97 -20.51
C PHE A 188 11.53 37.15 -19.20
N VAL A 189 12.78 37.04 -18.70
CA VAL A 189 13.29 36.16 -17.62
C VAL A 189 13.16 36.79 -16.22
N ASP A 190 12.76 36.02 -15.20
CA ASP A 190 13.20 36.26 -13.81
C ASP A 190 13.45 34.95 -13.03
N ARG A 191 14.55 34.95 -12.28
CA ARG A 191 15.30 33.79 -11.79
C ARG A 191 15.26 33.80 -10.26
N ASN A 192 14.22 33.22 -9.65
CA ASN A 192 14.21 32.93 -8.19
C ASN A 192 13.09 31.96 -7.71
N HIS A 193 12.88 30.84 -8.41
CA HIS A 193 12.00 29.75 -7.95
C HIS A 193 12.61 28.35 -8.20
N SER A 194 13.88 28.16 -7.83
CA SER A 194 14.53 26.85 -7.94
C SER A 194 14.29 26.07 -6.65
N ILE A 195 13.29 25.16 -6.65
CA ILE A 195 13.11 23.95 -5.79
C ILE A 195 11.63 23.43 -5.84
N LYS A 196 10.68 24.11 -6.51
CA LYS A 196 9.26 23.64 -6.59
C LYS A 196 8.74 23.27 -8.00
N HIS A 197 9.61 23.05 -8.98
CA HIS A 197 9.16 22.91 -10.39
C HIS A 197 9.77 21.72 -11.16
N GLU A 198 10.00 20.57 -10.49
CA GLU A 198 10.50 19.36 -11.17
C GLU A 198 9.41 18.34 -11.55
N TYR A 199 8.13 18.62 -11.25
CA TYR A 199 7.01 17.72 -11.57
C TYR A 199 6.17 18.15 -12.79
N GLN A 200 6.54 19.22 -13.49
CA GLN A 200 5.72 19.83 -14.56
C GLN A 200 6.18 19.50 -16.00
N LEU A 201 7.19 18.64 -16.20
CA LEU A 201 7.74 18.34 -17.55
C LEU A 201 7.68 16.85 -17.96
N LEU A 202 6.91 16.04 -17.26
CA LEU A 202 6.75 14.62 -17.59
C LEU A 202 5.34 14.37 -18.13
N HIS A 203 5.29 13.79 -19.33
CA HIS A 203 4.11 13.35 -20.09
C HIS A 203 3.65 14.27 -21.21
N ASP A 204 4.51 14.34 -22.23
CA ASP A 204 4.00 14.25 -23.59
C ASP A 204 3.21 12.93 -23.74
N SER A 205 2.11 12.97 -24.49
CA SER A 205 1.00 11.99 -24.49
C SER A 205 1.31 10.64 -25.15
N GLY A 206 2.57 10.17 -25.10
CA GLY A 206 3.06 9.01 -25.84
C GLY A 206 2.47 7.65 -25.42
N LEU A 207 1.97 7.53 -24.19
CA LEU A 207 1.36 6.29 -23.65
C LEU A 207 0.13 5.82 -24.43
N PHE A 208 -0.61 6.75 -25.05
CA PHE A 208 -1.88 6.47 -25.71
C PHE A 208 -1.85 6.63 -27.23
N SER A 209 -0.76 7.17 -27.78
CA SER A 209 -0.62 7.39 -29.22
C SER A 209 0.00 6.20 -29.96
N HIS A 210 0.82 5.37 -29.30
CA HIS A 210 1.56 4.29 -29.98
C HIS A 210 0.86 2.92 -30.03
N ALA A 211 -0.20 2.69 -29.25
CA ALA A 211 -0.93 1.42 -29.21
C ALA A 211 -2.13 1.34 -30.18
N ILE A 212 -2.31 2.36 -31.04
CA ILE A 212 -3.46 2.48 -31.95
C ILE A 212 -3.28 1.63 -33.23
N LEU A 213 -2.07 1.14 -33.53
CA LEU A 213 -1.77 0.56 -34.85
C LEU A 213 -1.43 -0.95 -34.90
N ASN A 214 -1.23 -1.64 -33.78
CA ASN A 214 -0.88 -3.07 -33.80
C ASN A 214 -1.82 -3.93 -32.91
N PRO A 215 -2.58 -4.89 -33.47
CA PRO A 215 -3.53 -5.70 -32.71
C PRO A 215 -2.92 -6.72 -31.75
N LEU A 216 -1.60 -6.97 -31.79
CA LEU A 216 -0.94 -7.96 -30.95
C LEU A 216 0.52 -7.56 -30.69
N PRO A 217 0.97 -7.54 -29.42
CA PRO A 217 2.38 -7.35 -29.09
C PRO A 217 3.23 -8.47 -29.68
N GLU A 218 4.42 -8.15 -30.18
CA GLU A 218 5.35 -9.13 -30.74
C GLU A 218 5.65 -10.25 -29.72
N GLY A 219 5.25 -11.48 -30.04
CA GLY A 219 5.49 -12.66 -29.21
C GLY A 219 4.44 -12.99 -28.13
N CYS A 220 3.29 -12.31 -28.11
CA CYS A 220 2.20 -12.63 -27.18
C CYS A 220 1.11 -13.48 -27.84
N SER A 221 0.74 -14.61 -27.22
CA SER A 221 -0.36 -15.45 -27.70
C SER A 221 -1.72 -14.90 -27.24
N LEU A 222 -2.77 -15.12 -28.04
CA LEU A 222 -4.15 -14.74 -27.69
C LEU A 222 -4.59 -15.37 -26.35
N LEU A 223 -4.13 -16.61 -26.08
CA LEU A 223 -4.41 -17.32 -24.84
C LEU A 223 -3.80 -16.63 -23.61
N GLU A 224 -2.63 -15.99 -23.74
CA GLU A 224 -2.04 -15.24 -22.63
C GLU A 224 -2.82 -13.97 -22.31
N ILE A 225 -3.31 -13.27 -23.34
CA ILE A 225 -4.17 -12.09 -23.17
C ILE A 225 -5.47 -12.50 -22.47
N GLU A 226 -6.11 -13.59 -22.91
CA GLU A 226 -7.35 -14.08 -22.27
C GLU A 226 -7.12 -14.50 -20.81
N ARG A 227 -5.99 -15.12 -20.49
CA ARG A 227 -5.62 -15.44 -19.10
C ARG A 227 -5.41 -14.18 -18.25
N ILE A 228 -4.78 -13.15 -18.80
CA ILE A 228 -4.61 -11.86 -18.10
C ILE A 228 -5.96 -11.19 -17.87
N ILE A 229 -6.84 -11.15 -18.88
CA ILE A 229 -8.20 -10.60 -18.72
C ILE A 229 -8.92 -11.33 -17.59
N GLN A 230 -8.98 -12.66 -17.64
CA GLN A 230 -9.64 -13.47 -16.62
C GLN A 230 -9.04 -13.25 -15.23
N SER A 231 -7.71 -13.19 -15.12
CA SER A 231 -6.99 -12.90 -13.87
C SER A 231 -7.39 -11.53 -13.32
N VAL A 232 -7.36 -10.47 -14.13
CA VAL A 232 -7.68 -9.10 -13.69
C VAL A 232 -9.15 -8.97 -13.29
N VAL A 233 -10.07 -9.48 -14.12
CA VAL A 233 -11.52 -9.41 -13.86
C VAL A 233 -11.88 -10.19 -12.60
N LYS A 234 -11.38 -11.42 -12.46
CA LYS A 234 -11.60 -12.23 -11.26
C LYS A 234 -11.06 -11.51 -10.01
N SER A 235 -9.86 -10.96 -10.09
CA SER A 235 -9.24 -10.21 -8.99
C SER A 235 -10.07 -8.99 -8.61
N HIS A 236 -10.64 -8.27 -9.58
CA HIS A 236 -11.51 -7.12 -9.32
C HIS A 236 -12.79 -7.53 -8.60
N VAL A 237 -13.45 -8.61 -9.03
CA VAL A 237 -14.67 -9.13 -8.38
C VAL A 237 -14.38 -9.57 -6.95
N GLU A 238 -13.33 -10.35 -6.73
CA GLU A 238 -12.95 -10.86 -5.39
C GLU A 238 -12.49 -9.77 -4.42
N THR A 239 -12.08 -8.60 -4.93
CA THR A 239 -11.62 -7.47 -4.11
C THR A 239 -12.58 -6.28 -4.12
N SER A 240 -13.77 -6.45 -4.71
CA SER A 240 -14.85 -5.48 -4.65
C SER A 240 -15.74 -5.78 -3.46
N GLN A 241 -15.89 -4.82 -2.54
CA GLN A 241 -16.65 -5.01 -1.30
C GLN A 241 -18.14 -5.31 -1.54
N TYR A 242 -18.71 -4.77 -2.62
CA TYR A 242 -20.12 -4.92 -2.96
C TYR A 242 -20.26 -5.35 -4.41
N SER A 243 -21.21 -6.25 -4.67
CA SER A 243 -21.68 -6.58 -6.02
C SER A 243 -22.50 -5.41 -6.62
N THR A 244 -22.64 -5.41 -7.95
CA THR A 244 -23.46 -4.43 -8.67
C THR A 244 -24.91 -4.45 -8.19
N GLU A 245 -25.43 -5.64 -7.88
CA GLU A 245 -26.80 -5.86 -7.40
C GLU A 245 -27.00 -5.31 -5.99
N GLU A 246 -26.02 -5.48 -5.10
CA GLU A 246 -26.04 -4.89 -3.75
C GLU A 246 -26.00 -3.36 -3.80
N LEU A 247 -25.14 -2.80 -4.64
CA LEU A 247 -25.08 -1.34 -4.84
C LEU A 247 -26.43 -0.79 -5.32
N LYS A 248 -27.10 -1.49 -6.24
CA LYS A 248 -28.46 -1.13 -6.70
C LYS A 248 -29.49 -1.20 -5.58
N ARG A 249 -29.46 -2.25 -4.73
CA ARG A 249 -30.36 -2.36 -3.57
C ARG A 249 -30.15 -1.24 -2.56
N MET A 250 -28.89 -0.83 -2.36
CA MET A 250 -28.53 0.24 -1.42
C MET A 250 -28.72 1.65 -1.99
N ALA A 251 -29.04 1.81 -3.28
CA ALA A 251 -29.07 3.11 -3.96
C ALA A 251 -29.97 4.18 -3.30
N TRP A 252 -30.98 3.73 -2.55
CA TRP A 252 -31.94 4.57 -1.82
C TRP A 252 -31.67 4.64 -0.30
N ASN A 253 -30.67 3.91 0.19
CA ASN A 253 -30.21 3.99 1.58
C ASN A 253 -29.26 5.20 1.71
N ILE A 254 -29.86 6.38 1.85
CA ILE A 254 -29.17 7.68 1.86
C ILE A 254 -29.12 8.18 3.31
N TYR A 255 -28.06 8.91 3.65
CA TYR A 255 -28.00 9.63 4.92
C TYR A 255 -29.16 10.62 5.05
N ASN A 256 -29.87 10.57 6.18
CA ASN A 256 -30.90 11.55 6.47
C ASN A 256 -30.27 12.90 6.91
N PRO A 257 -31.05 13.99 6.97
CA PRO A 257 -30.52 15.31 7.32
C PRO A 257 -29.90 15.39 8.73
N GLU A 258 -30.41 14.62 9.69
CA GLU A 258 -29.92 14.59 11.07
C GLU A 258 -28.58 13.86 11.17
N GLU A 259 -28.45 12.71 10.51
CA GLU A 259 -27.19 11.98 10.36
C GLU A 259 -26.17 12.86 9.64
N THR A 260 -26.56 13.54 8.55
CA THR A 260 -25.67 14.45 7.82
C THR A 260 -25.17 15.57 8.73
N ARG A 261 -26.06 16.16 9.53
CA ARG A 261 -25.69 17.19 10.52
C ARG A 261 -24.71 16.66 11.57
N SER A 262 -24.93 15.44 12.06
CA SER A 262 -24.02 14.79 13.02
C SER A 262 -22.59 14.70 12.48
N TYR A 263 -22.41 14.39 11.19
CA TYR A 263 -21.10 14.43 10.53
C TYR A 263 -20.55 15.85 10.39
N GLN A 264 -21.40 16.81 10.00
CA GLN A 264 -20.99 18.21 9.81
C GLN A 264 -20.57 18.90 11.13
N THR A 265 -21.10 18.47 12.27
CA THR A 265 -20.74 19.01 13.58
C THR A 265 -19.45 18.44 14.17
N LYS A 266 -18.89 17.40 13.57
CA LYS A 266 -17.60 16.83 14.02
C LYS A 266 -16.46 17.84 13.80
N SER A 267 -15.43 17.75 14.64
CA SER A 267 -14.19 18.48 14.36
C SER A 267 -13.51 17.92 13.11
N THR A 268 -12.75 18.77 12.43
CA THR A 268 -11.97 18.40 11.25
C THR A 268 -11.03 17.23 11.55
N GLU A 269 -10.41 17.21 12.73
CA GLU A 269 -9.53 16.11 13.17
C GLU A 269 -10.23 14.75 13.20
N VAL A 270 -11.41 14.68 13.84
CA VAL A 270 -12.19 13.43 13.92
C VAL A 270 -12.64 13.00 12.54
N MET A 271 -13.07 13.94 11.69
CA MET A 271 -13.52 13.60 10.35
C MET A 271 -12.38 13.07 9.47
N TRP A 272 -11.18 13.65 9.57
CA TRP A 272 -9.98 13.15 8.91
C TRP A 272 -9.56 11.77 9.43
N GLN A 273 -9.59 11.52 10.74
CA GLN A 273 -9.33 10.18 11.29
C GLN A 273 -10.28 9.13 10.72
N GLN A 274 -11.60 9.42 10.68
CA GLN A 274 -12.56 8.50 10.08
C GLN A 274 -12.26 8.27 8.59
N PHE A 275 -12.05 9.34 7.83
CA PHE A 275 -11.75 9.25 6.40
C PHE A 275 -10.49 8.42 6.11
N THR A 276 -9.40 8.65 6.87
CA THR A 276 -8.15 7.90 6.68
C THR A 276 -8.30 6.42 7.01
N VAL A 277 -9.11 6.03 8.00
CA VAL A 277 -9.45 4.62 8.28
C VAL A 277 -10.19 4.00 7.10
N HIS A 278 -11.21 4.65 6.56
CA HIS A 278 -11.95 4.13 5.40
C HIS A 278 -11.04 3.99 4.16
N ILE A 279 -10.22 5.00 3.87
CA ILE A 279 -9.26 4.91 2.77
C ILE A 279 -8.23 3.81 3.02
N THR A 280 -7.76 3.62 4.26
CA THR A 280 -6.84 2.52 4.60
C THR A 280 -7.42 1.16 4.27
N ASN A 281 -8.68 0.92 4.65
CA ASN A 281 -9.36 -0.32 4.33
C ASN A 281 -9.46 -0.51 2.81
N ALA A 282 -9.77 0.55 2.07
CA ALA A 282 -9.82 0.50 0.61
C ALA A 282 -8.45 0.23 -0.03
N ILE A 283 -7.36 0.81 0.49
CA ILE A 283 -5.98 0.54 0.06
C ILE A 283 -5.67 -0.95 0.17
N GLN A 284 -6.07 -1.62 1.26
CA GLN A 284 -5.81 -3.06 1.44
C GLN A 284 -6.41 -3.89 0.30
N TYR A 285 -7.64 -3.57 -0.13
CA TYR A 285 -8.27 -4.23 -1.28
C TYR A 285 -7.57 -3.91 -2.61
N VAL A 286 -7.02 -2.70 -2.78
CA VAL A 286 -6.21 -2.35 -3.97
C VAL A 286 -4.88 -3.12 -4.00
N VAL A 287 -4.22 -3.26 -2.85
CA VAL A 287 -3.00 -4.07 -2.73
C VAL A 287 -3.29 -5.53 -3.03
N GLU A 288 -4.38 -6.09 -2.50
CA GLU A 288 -4.79 -7.46 -2.77
C GLU A 288 -5.17 -7.66 -4.25
N PHE A 289 -5.84 -6.68 -4.85
CA PHE A 289 -6.12 -6.67 -6.29
C PHE A 289 -4.84 -6.75 -7.10
N ALA A 290 -3.86 -5.88 -6.81
CA ALA A 290 -2.59 -5.84 -7.52
C ALA A 290 -1.83 -7.17 -7.46
N LYS A 291 -1.75 -7.77 -6.26
CA LYS A 291 -1.06 -9.06 -6.05
C LYS A 291 -1.65 -10.21 -6.86
N ARG A 292 -2.95 -10.16 -7.17
CA ARG A 292 -3.66 -11.21 -7.94
C ARG A 292 -3.59 -11.02 -9.45
N ILE A 293 -3.12 -9.86 -9.93
CA ILE A 293 -2.83 -9.64 -11.35
C ILE A 293 -1.67 -10.55 -11.77
N SER A 294 -1.95 -11.44 -12.73
CA SER A 294 -0.94 -12.32 -13.31
C SER A 294 0.27 -11.52 -13.82
N GLY A 295 1.46 -11.84 -13.31
CA GLY A 295 2.72 -11.15 -13.64
C GLY A 295 3.14 -10.03 -12.68
N PHE A 296 2.25 -9.53 -11.80
CA PHE A 296 2.60 -8.45 -10.86
C PHE A 296 3.59 -8.92 -9.79
N MET A 297 3.37 -10.10 -9.21
CA MET A 297 4.24 -10.68 -8.18
C MET A 297 5.63 -11.08 -8.72
N ASP A 298 5.79 -11.16 -10.04
CA ASP A 298 7.08 -11.43 -10.67
C ASP A 298 7.95 -10.17 -10.77
N LEU A 299 7.39 -8.98 -10.55
CA LEU A 299 8.15 -7.73 -10.48
C LEU A 299 8.99 -7.69 -9.20
N CYS A 300 10.07 -6.91 -9.20
CA CYS A 300 10.85 -6.74 -7.97
C CYS A 300 10.04 -5.97 -6.91
N GLN A 301 10.30 -6.24 -5.62
CA GLN A 301 9.51 -5.65 -4.53
C GLN A 301 9.54 -4.11 -4.53
N ASN A 302 10.67 -3.51 -4.91
CA ASN A 302 10.80 -2.06 -5.03
C ASN A 302 9.83 -1.49 -6.07
N ASP A 303 9.77 -2.10 -7.25
CA ASP A 303 8.88 -1.66 -8.32
C ASP A 303 7.41 -1.87 -7.95
N GLN A 304 7.07 -2.99 -7.28
CA GLN A 304 5.71 -3.22 -6.76
C GLN A 304 5.29 -2.10 -5.80
N ILE A 305 6.18 -1.69 -4.88
CA ILE A 305 5.91 -0.61 -3.93
C ILE A 305 5.73 0.73 -4.66
N ILE A 306 6.59 1.06 -5.63
CA ILE A 306 6.48 2.30 -6.40
C ILE A 306 5.15 2.38 -7.15
N LEU A 307 4.76 1.29 -7.84
CA LEU A 307 3.50 1.22 -8.57
C LEU A 307 2.30 1.39 -7.63
N LEU A 308 2.31 0.71 -6.47
CA LEU A 308 1.25 0.84 -5.48
C LEU A 308 1.18 2.24 -4.86
N LYS A 309 2.31 2.82 -4.43
CA LYS A 309 2.33 4.17 -3.85
C LYS A 309 1.83 5.22 -4.84
N ALA A 310 2.24 5.12 -6.10
CA ALA A 310 1.94 6.12 -7.10
C ALA A 310 0.56 5.94 -7.76
N GLY A 311 0.05 4.71 -7.85
CA GLY A 311 -1.20 4.37 -8.55
C GLY A 311 -2.38 4.02 -7.64
N CYS A 312 -2.20 3.86 -6.32
CA CYS A 312 -3.29 3.42 -5.44
C CYS A 312 -4.47 4.40 -5.42
N MET A 313 -4.21 5.71 -5.30
CA MET A 313 -5.29 6.71 -5.31
C MET A 313 -6.04 6.73 -6.65
N ASP A 314 -5.35 6.58 -7.77
CA ASP A 314 -5.98 6.50 -9.08
C ASP A 314 -6.96 5.32 -9.16
N VAL A 315 -6.57 4.13 -8.67
CA VAL A 315 -7.43 2.95 -8.60
C VAL A 315 -8.61 3.16 -7.64
N LEU A 316 -8.37 3.80 -6.48
CA LEU A 316 -9.43 4.14 -5.53
C LEU A 316 -10.48 5.06 -6.16
N LEU A 317 -10.05 6.10 -6.89
CA LEU A 317 -10.94 7.01 -7.59
C LEU A 317 -11.81 6.28 -8.61
N ILE A 318 -11.21 5.41 -9.44
CA ILE A 318 -11.97 4.59 -10.41
C ILE A 318 -13.01 3.72 -9.67
N ARG A 319 -12.62 3.05 -8.59
CA ARG A 319 -13.52 2.19 -7.79
C ARG A 319 -14.62 2.97 -7.08
N MET A 320 -14.34 4.18 -6.61
CA MET A 320 -15.36 5.05 -6.01
C MET A 320 -16.44 5.44 -7.02
N CYS A 321 -16.07 5.64 -8.28
CA CYS A 321 -17.02 5.97 -9.36
C CYS A 321 -18.03 4.85 -9.61
N ARG A 322 -17.66 3.59 -9.34
CA ARG A 322 -18.58 2.43 -9.38
C ARG A 322 -19.72 2.55 -8.37
N ALA A 323 -19.44 3.16 -7.23
CA ALA A 323 -20.39 3.35 -6.14
C ALA A 323 -21.01 4.76 -6.13
N TYR A 324 -21.09 5.39 -7.30
CA TYR A 324 -21.75 6.68 -7.51
C TYR A 324 -23.16 6.50 -8.04
N ASN A 325 -24.12 7.20 -7.43
CA ASN A 325 -25.49 7.26 -7.88
C ASN A 325 -25.77 8.57 -8.64
N PRO A 326 -25.96 8.51 -9.97
CA PRO A 326 -26.18 9.70 -10.79
C PRO A 326 -27.56 10.35 -10.60
N ILE A 327 -28.54 9.65 -10.02
CA ILE A 327 -29.91 10.16 -9.85
C ILE A 327 -29.96 11.24 -8.77
N ASN A 328 -29.28 11.00 -7.65
CA ASN A 328 -29.31 11.86 -6.47
C ASN A 328 -27.94 12.50 -6.14
N ASN A 329 -26.92 12.29 -6.99
CA ASN A 329 -25.58 12.83 -6.83
C ASN A 329 -24.94 12.43 -5.48
N THR A 330 -24.92 11.14 -5.20
CA THR A 330 -24.37 10.58 -3.95
C THR A 330 -23.31 9.50 -4.21
N LEU A 331 -22.38 9.35 -3.28
CA LEU A 331 -21.34 8.31 -3.27
C LEU A 331 -21.53 7.40 -2.05
N LEU A 332 -21.33 6.10 -2.21
CA LEU A 332 -21.33 5.17 -1.08
C LEU A 332 -20.19 5.51 -0.11
N PHE A 333 -20.54 5.76 1.13
CA PHE A 333 -19.62 5.99 2.23
C PHE A 333 -20.20 5.36 3.50
N ASP A 334 -19.39 4.53 4.17
CA ASP A 334 -19.78 3.86 5.43
C ASP A 334 -21.16 3.16 5.36
N GLY A 335 -21.38 2.42 4.27
CA GLY A 335 -22.59 1.61 4.06
C GLY A 335 -23.85 2.37 3.60
N LYS A 336 -23.80 3.70 3.47
CA LYS A 336 -24.90 4.54 2.99
C LYS A 336 -24.46 5.50 1.89
N PHE A 337 -25.40 5.94 1.06
CA PHE A 337 -25.11 6.93 0.03
C PHE A 337 -25.09 8.34 0.62
N ALA A 338 -23.96 9.00 0.43
CA ALA A 338 -23.63 10.31 0.99
C ALA A 338 -23.54 11.38 -0.11
N SER A 339 -24.14 12.54 0.15
CA SER A 339 -23.90 13.73 -0.68
C SER A 339 -22.59 14.42 -0.28
N ALA A 340 -22.08 15.31 -1.13
CA ALA A 340 -20.89 16.12 -0.82
C ALA A 340 -21.00 16.88 0.51
N GLN A 341 -22.22 17.23 0.93
CA GLN A 341 -22.46 17.95 2.19
C GLN A 341 -22.07 17.15 3.44
N LEU A 342 -22.05 15.82 3.38
CA LEU A 342 -21.61 14.97 4.49
C LEU A 342 -20.16 15.27 4.87
N PHE A 343 -19.33 15.57 3.88
CA PHE A 343 -17.88 15.71 4.01
C PHE A 343 -17.42 17.12 4.37
N LYS A 344 -18.36 18.05 4.61
CA LYS A 344 -18.06 19.47 4.87
C LYS A 344 -17.10 19.69 6.04
N ALA A 345 -17.18 18.84 7.07
CA ALA A 345 -16.30 18.92 8.24
C ALA A 345 -14.81 18.63 7.91
N LEU A 346 -14.49 18.00 6.76
CA LEU A 346 -13.11 17.80 6.31
C LEU A 346 -12.38 19.12 5.98
N GLY A 347 -13.12 20.20 5.71
CA GLY A 347 -12.54 21.49 5.30
C GLY A 347 -11.86 21.44 3.92
N CYS A 348 -12.24 20.48 3.07
CA CYS A 348 -11.64 20.22 1.75
C CYS A 348 -12.70 20.22 0.66
N ASP A 349 -13.56 21.24 0.64
CA ASP A 349 -14.73 21.32 -0.26
C ASP A 349 -14.34 21.24 -1.75
N ASP A 350 -13.20 21.81 -2.12
CA ASP A 350 -12.61 21.75 -3.46
C ASP A 350 -12.24 20.32 -3.87
N LEU A 351 -11.58 19.56 -2.98
CA LEU A 351 -11.24 18.15 -3.20
C LEU A 351 -12.49 17.29 -3.31
N VAL A 352 -13.44 17.47 -2.39
CA VAL A 352 -14.70 16.72 -2.39
C VAL A 352 -15.47 17.00 -3.68
N SER A 353 -15.61 18.27 -4.07
CA SER A 353 -16.28 18.63 -5.33
C SER A 353 -15.59 17.98 -6.53
N ALA A 354 -14.26 18.04 -6.61
CA ALA A 354 -13.51 17.44 -7.71
C ALA A 354 -13.71 15.91 -7.80
N VAL A 355 -13.76 15.21 -6.66
CA VAL A 355 -14.07 13.77 -6.62
C VAL A 355 -15.49 13.47 -7.11
N PHE A 356 -16.49 14.24 -6.68
CA PHE A 356 -17.87 14.09 -7.15
C PHE A 356 -18.02 14.40 -8.64
N ASP A 357 -17.33 15.42 -9.15
CA ASP A 357 -17.31 15.77 -10.57
C ASP A 357 -16.63 14.68 -11.41
N LEU A 358 -15.54 14.09 -10.91
CA LEU A 358 -14.91 12.92 -11.54
C LEU A 358 -15.89 11.75 -11.57
N ALA A 359 -16.55 11.43 -10.45
CA ALA A 359 -17.52 10.34 -10.36
C ALA A 359 -18.67 10.51 -11.36
N LYS A 360 -19.22 11.72 -11.45
CA LYS A 360 -20.28 12.08 -12.39
C LYS A 360 -19.82 11.98 -13.85
N THR A 361 -18.57 12.35 -14.16
CA THR A 361 -18.06 12.29 -15.54
C THR A 361 -17.68 10.86 -15.95
N LEU A 362 -17.11 10.06 -15.06
CA LEU A 362 -16.80 8.65 -15.30
C LEU A 362 -18.07 7.79 -15.38
N SER A 363 -19.11 8.07 -14.59
CA SER A 363 -20.37 7.32 -14.64
C SER A 363 -21.08 7.45 -15.99
N ARG A 364 -20.90 8.58 -16.69
CA ARG A 364 -21.45 8.81 -18.04
C ARG A 364 -20.77 7.96 -19.12
N ILE A 365 -19.56 7.46 -18.86
CA ILE A 365 -18.85 6.56 -19.78
C ILE A 365 -19.49 5.16 -19.76
N GLN A 366 -20.18 4.80 -18.67
CA GLN A 366 -20.84 3.49 -18.51
C GLN A 366 -19.86 2.33 -18.76
N MET A 367 -18.78 2.30 -17.97
CA MET A 367 -17.83 1.19 -18.00
C MET A 367 -18.48 -0.07 -17.42
N SER A 368 -18.32 -1.21 -18.09
CA SER A 368 -18.63 -2.52 -17.51
C SER A 368 -17.61 -2.90 -16.44
N GLU A 369 -17.93 -3.90 -15.61
CA GLU A 369 -17.01 -4.37 -14.56
C GLU A 369 -15.65 -4.82 -15.15
N ASP A 370 -15.69 -5.50 -16.30
CA ASP A 370 -14.48 -5.97 -17.00
C ASP A 370 -13.62 -4.79 -17.47
N GLU A 371 -14.23 -3.78 -18.09
CA GLU A 371 -13.55 -2.58 -18.56
C GLU A 371 -12.96 -1.79 -17.39
N MET A 372 -13.70 -1.65 -16.29
CA MET A 372 -13.24 -0.95 -15.09
C MET A 372 -12.06 -1.68 -14.42
N ALA A 373 -12.11 -3.01 -14.36
CA ALA A 373 -11.03 -3.84 -13.83
C ALA A 373 -9.74 -3.67 -14.65
N LEU A 374 -9.85 -3.79 -15.97
CA LEU A 374 -8.71 -3.66 -16.89
C LEU A 374 -8.16 -2.24 -16.93
N PHE A 375 -9.03 -1.22 -16.89
CA PHE A 375 -8.59 0.17 -16.80
C PHE A 375 -7.86 0.47 -15.48
N SER A 376 -8.38 -0.04 -14.36
CA SER A 376 -7.72 0.07 -13.05
C SER A 376 -6.34 -0.58 -13.06
N ALA A 377 -6.22 -1.78 -13.63
CA ALA A 377 -4.95 -2.48 -13.78
C ALA A 377 -3.97 -1.72 -14.70
N ALA A 378 -4.45 -1.17 -15.83
CA ALA A 378 -3.62 -0.41 -16.77
C ALA A 378 -3.07 0.88 -16.14
N VAL A 379 -3.88 1.60 -15.37
CA VAL A 379 -3.45 2.81 -14.66
C VAL A 379 -2.47 2.49 -13.53
N LEU A 380 -2.70 1.40 -12.79
CA LEU A 380 -1.78 0.94 -11.74
C LEU A 380 -0.40 0.58 -12.32
N LEU A 381 -0.37 -0.13 -13.44
CA LEU A 381 0.84 -0.63 -14.11
C LEU A 381 1.53 0.43 -14.98
N SER A 382 1.65 1.67 -14.51
CA SER A 382 2.26 2.75 -15.29
C SER A 382 3.80 2.66 -15.30
N PRO A 383 4.46 2.53 -16.46
CA PRO A 383 5.93 2.41 -16.57
C PRO A 383 6.66 3.74 -16.38
N ASP A 384 5.94 4.86 -16.42
CA ASP A 384 6.55 6.19 -16.33
C ASP A 384 6.81 6.68 -14.90
N ARG A 385 6.63 5.81 -13.90
CA ARG A 385 6.86 6.20 -12.52
C ARG A 385 8.37 6.36 -12.29
N PRO A 386 8.80 7.40 -11.55
CA PRO A 386 10.21 7.58 -11.24
C PRO A 386 10.71 6.42 -10.37
N TRP A 387 12.01 6.12 -10.47
CA TRP A 387 12.72 5.11 -9.65
C TRP A 387 12.38 3.64 -9.93
N LEU A 388 11.63 3.35 -10.99
CA LEU A 388 11.40 1.98 -11.44
C LEU A 388 12.70 1.34 -11.98
N THR A 389 12.88 0.06 -11.65
CA THR A 389 14.08 -0.71 -12.00
C THR A 389 13.88 -1.44 -13.33
N ASP A 390 12.80 -2.22 -13.46
CA ASP A 390 12.51 -3.01 -14.66
C ASP A 390 11.32 -2.44 -15.45
N VAL A 391 11.53 -1.24 -15.99
CA VAL A 391 10.52 -0.50 -16.77
C VAL A 391 10.01 -1.32 -17.97
N GLN A 392 10.88 -2.10 -18.60
CA GLN A 392 10.53 -2.91 -19.78
C GLN A 392 9.57 -4.04 -19.43
N LYS A 393 9.78 -4.73 -18.31
CA LYS A 393 8.85 -5.77 -17.84
C LYS A 393 7.50 -5.19 -17.46
N ILE A 394 7.48 -4.02 -16.81
CA ILE A 394 6.24 -3.31 -16.46
C ILE A 394 5.49 -2.88 -17.70
N HIS A 395 6.18 -2.28 -18.68
CA HIS A 395 5.60 -1.89 -19.96
C HIS A 395 4.95 -3.08 -20.68
N LYS A 396 5.66 -4.21 -20.79
CA LYS A 396 5.11 -5.44 -21.39
C LYS A 396 3.88 -5.97 -20.64
N LEU A 397 3.87 -5.87 -19.32
CA LEU A 397 2.73 -6.30 -18.52
C LEU A 397 1.52 -5.36 -18.72
N GLN A 398 1.75 -4.05 -18.70
CA GLN A 398 0.73 -3.03 -18.96
C GLN A 398 0.15 -3.16 -20.36
N GLU A 399 1.00 -3.37 -21.37
CA GLU A 399 0.60 -3.54 -22.77
C GLU A 399 -0.35 -4.73 -22.93
N LYS A 400 -0.06 -5.87 -22.29
CA LYS A 400 -0.96 -7.04 -22.29
C LYS A 400 -2.33 -6.71 -21.68
N VAL A 401 -2.36 -5.97 -20.57
CA VAL A 401 -3.62 -5.52 -19.94
C VAL A 401 -4.38 -4.57 -20.86
N TYR A 402 -3.68 -3.65 -21.53
CA TYR A 402 -4.27 -2.68 -22.44
C TYR A 402 -4.88 -3.32 -23.69
N VAL A 403 -4.16 -4.26 -24.31
CA VAL A 403 -4.69 -5.09 -25.42
C VAL A 403 -5.92 -5.88 -24.95
N GLY A 404 -5.90 -6.38 -23.71
CA GLY A 404 -7.06 -7.00 -23.10
C GLY A 404 -8.25 -6.05 -22.97
N LEU A 405 -8.03 -4.81 -22.55
CA LEU A 405 -9.05 -3.77 -22.47
C LEU A 405 -9.65 -3.45 -23.85
N GLN A 406 -8.81 -3.26 -24.86
CA GLN A 406 -9.25 -3.02 -26.24
C GLN A 406 -10.13 -4.17 -26.75
N ARG A 407 -9.75 -5.42 -26.48
CA ARG A 407 -10.53 -6.60 -26.87
C ARG A 407 -11.88 -6.68 -26.16
N CYS A 408 -11.95 -6.34 -24.86
CA CYS A 408 -13.22 -6.26 -24.14
C CYS A 408 -14.15 -5.18 -24.70
N LEU A 409 -13.61 -4.01 -25.04
CA LEU A 409 -14.36 -2.92 -25.67
C LEU A 409 -14.92 -3.32 -27.04
N GLN A 410 -14.09 -3.91 -27.90
CA GLN A 410 -14.49 -4.38 -29.23
C GLN A 410 -15.59 -5.45 -29.15
N LYS A 411 -15.50 -6.38 -28.19
CA LYS A 411 -16.49 -7.46 -28.00
C LYS A 411 -17.88 -6.92 -27.64
N GLN A 412 -17.96 -5.80 -26.92
CA GLN A 412 -19.22 -5.16 -26.55
C GLN A 412 -19.74 -4.18 -27.63
N GLY A 413 -19.07 -4.11 -28.79
CA GLY A 413 -19.41 -3.14 -29.85
C GLY A 413 -19.11 -1.70 -29.48
N ALA A 414 -18.29 -1.47 -28.44
CA ALA A 414 -17.90 -0.13 -28.02
C ALA A 414 -16.82 0.43 -28.94
N SER A 415 -16.96 1.70 -29.33
CA SER A 415 -16.04 2.39 -30.23
C SER A 415 -14.74 2.78 -29.52
N GLU A 416 -13.66 2.97 -30.29
CA GLU A 416 -12.39 3.58 -29.83
C GLU A 416 -12.61 4.92 -29.08
N GLU A 417 -13.72 5.59 -29.37
CA GLU A 417 -14.19 6.79 -28.68
C GLU A 417 -14.41 6.57 -27.17
N LYS A 418 -14.89 5.39 -26.75
CA LYS A 418 -15.08 5.06 -25.32
C LYS A 418 -13.74 5.01 -24.60
N LEU A 419 -12.74 4.37 -25.21
CA LEU A 419 -11.38 4.31 -24.67
C LEU A 419 -10.74 5.70 -24.59
N ALA A 420 -10.88 6.51 -25.64
CA ALA A 420 -10.40 7.89 -25.65
C ALA A 420 -11.06 8.72 -24.53
N LYS A 421 -12.37 8.54 -24.30
CA LYS A 421 -13.09 9.18 -23.19
C LYS A 421 -12.55 8.75 -21.82
N MET A 422 -12.26 7.47 -21.61
CA MET A 422 -11.67 6.97 -20.36
C MET A 422 -10.30 7.60 -20.11
N VAL A 423 -9.43 7.56 -21.12
CA VAL A 423 -8.08 8.13 -21.07
C VAL A 423 -8.10 9.65 -20.83
N SER A 424 -9.06 10.36 -21.42
CA SER A 424 -9.22 11.81 -21.22
C SER A 424 -9.48 12.21 -19.76
N LYS A 425 -9.83 11.27 -18.87
CA LYS A 425 -10.07 11.53 -17.44
C LYS A 425 -8.83 11.41 -16.57
N LEU A 426 -7.74 10.83 -17.08
CA LEU A 426 -6.49 10.68 -16.32
C LEU A 426 -5.90 12.01 -15.81
N PRO A 427 -5.91 13.12 -16.58
CA PRO A 427 -5.44 14.41 -16.07
C PRO A 427 -6.26 14.91 -14.87
N MET A 428 -7.58 14.72 -14.91
CA MET A 428 -8.48 15.10 -13.81
C MET A 428 -8.20 14.26 -12.56
N MET A 429 -8.01 12.94 -12.71
CA MET A 429 -7.61 12.05 -11.63
C MET A 429 -6.29 12.50 -10.99
N ARG A 430 -5.29 12.83 -11.82
CA ARG A 430 -3.99 13.34 -11.34
C ARG A 430 -4.14 14.64 -10.55
N SER A 431 -4.98 15.56 -11.02
CA SER A 431 -5.27 16.80 -10.29
C SER A 431 -5.88 16.52 -8.91
N ILE A 432 -6.78 15.54 -8.81
CA ILE A 432 -7.40 15.13 -7.54
C ILE A 432 -6.38 14.47 -6.61
N CYS A 433 -5.50 13.60 -7.14
CA CYS A 433 -4.42 12.99 -6.38
C CYS A 433 -3.48 14.05 -5.79
N ASN A 434 -3.05 15.02 -6.59
CA ASN A 434 -2.21 16.13 -6.11
C ASN A 434 -2.93 16.97 -5.05
N LEU A 435 -4.20 17.31 -5.29
CA LEU A 435 -5.00 18.08 -4.35
C LEU A 435 -5.18 17.33 -3.02
N HIS A 436 -5.36 16.00 -3.06
CA HIS A 436 -5.41 15.17 -1.86
C HIS A 436 -4.12 15.26 -1.05
N ILE A 437 -2.95 15.17 -1.71
CA ILE A 437 -1.65 15.33 -1.06
C ILE A 437 -1.51 16.73 -0.46
N ASP A 438 -1.85 17.79 -1.20
CA ASP A 438 -1.76 19.17 -0.70
C ASP A 438 -2.63 19.38 0.55
N LYS A 439 -3.86 18.86 0.55
CA LYS A 439 -4.75 18.94 1.72
C LYS A 439 -4.24 18.11 2.89
N LEU A 440 -3.64 16.95 2.63
CA LEU A 440 -3.05 16.11 3.65
C LEU A 440 -1.82 16.77 4.30
N GLU A 441 -0.96 17.41 3.50
CA GLU A 441 0.19 18.16 4.03
C GLU A 441 -0.26 19.38 4.84
N PHE A 442 -1.26 20.12 4.36
CA PHE A 442 -1.87 21.20 5.13
C PHE A 442 -2.43 20.70 6.46
N PHE A 443 -3.18 19.59 6.44
CA PHE A 443 -3.72 18.99 7.66
C PHE A 443 -2.61 18.56 8.63
N ARG A 444 -1.52 17.95 8.15
CA ARG A 444 -0.36 17.59 8.97
C ARG A 444 0.29 18.79 9.64
N LEU A 445 0.36 19.92 8.94
CA LEU A 445 0.92 21.16 9.48
C LEU A 445 0.07 21.72 10.63
N VAL A 446 -1.26 21.65 10.50
CA VAL A 446 -2.20 22.22 11.49
C VAL A 446 -2.46 21.24 12.65
N HIS A 447 -2.49 19.93 12.39
CA HIS A 447 -2.84 18.88 13.34
C HIS A 447 -1.82 17.72 13.32
N PRO A 448 -0.55 17.95 13.71
CA PRO A 448 0.53 16.97 13.60
C PRO A 448 0.30 15.71 14.44
N GLU A 449 -0.20 15.85 15.67
CA GLU A 449 -0.47 14.72 16.57
C GLU A 449 -1.53 13.77 15.99
N THR A 450 -2.63 14.34 15.49
CA THR A 450 -3.70 13.57 14.84
C THR A 450 -3.20 12.88 13.58
N ALA A 451 -2.37 13.56 12.78
CA ALA A 451 -1.82 12.96 11.57
C ALA A 451 -0.79 11.84 11.85
N TYR A 452 -0.05 11.93 12.96
CA TYR A 452 0.85 10.86 13.41
C TYR A 452 0.07 9.59 13.81
N ALA A 453 -1.12 9.77 14.37
CA ALA A 453 -2.04 8.69 14.72
C ALA A 453 -2.76 8.03 13.52
N PHE A 454 -2.59 8.55 12.29
CA PHE A 454 -3.18 7.93 11.10
C PHE A 454 -2.68 6.49 10.90
N PRO A 455 -3.53 5.62 10.31
CA PRO A 455 -3.17 4.22 10.09
C PRO A 455 -1.83 4.09 9.35
N PRO A 456 -0.93 3.16 9.76
CA PRO A 456 0.41 3.06 9.20
C PRO A 456 0.44 2.88 7.68
N LEU A 457 -0.47 2.07 7.14
CA LEU A 457 -0.58 1.83 5.69
C LEU A 457 -0.96 3.10 4.92
N TYR A 458 -1.87 3.93 5.44
CA TYR A 458 -2.20 5.21 4.84
C TYR A 458 -0.99 6.15 4.81
N ARG A 459 -0.26 6.22 5.92
CA ARG A 459 0.98 7.01 6.01
C ARG A 459 2.07 6.46 5.11
N GLU A 460 2.15 5.17 4.88
CA GLU A 460 3.15 4.60 3.98
C GLU A 460 2.87 4.93 2.51
N VAL A 461 1.59 4.92 2.12
CA VAL A 461 1.15 5.18 0.74
C VAL A 461 1.15 6.67 0.41
N PHE A 462 0.65 7.52 1.31
CA PHE A 462 0.47 8.97 1.08
C PHE A 462 1.40 9.86 1.92
N GLY A 463 2.27 9.28 2.74
CA GLY A 463 3.30 10.00 3.48
C GLY A 463 4.35 10.55 2.53
N SER A 464 4.66 11.83 2.70
CA SER A 464 5.94 12.37 2.25
C SER A 464 7.01 11.99 3.28
N GLU A 465 8.26 11.77 2.86
CA GLU A 465 9.39 11.49 3.77
C GLU A 465 9.82 12.72 4.60
N ILE A 466 8.87 13.57 5.02
CA ILE A 466 9.17 14.74 5.84
C ILE A 466 9.31 14.26 7.29
N THR A 467 10.57 14.18 7.71
CA THR A 467 10.96 14.07 9.11
C THR A 467 10.62 15.40 9.79
N PHE A 468 9.58 15.41 10.62
CA PHE A 468 9.33 16.55 11.49
C PHE A 468 10.48 16.66 12.52
N PRO A 469 11.04 17.85 12.76
CA PRO A 469 11.94 18.06 13.88
C PRO A 469 11.16 17.89 15.18
N ASP A 470 11.67 17.08 16.11
CA ASP A 470 11.10 16.92 17.46
C ASP A 470 10.97 18.29 18.14
N SER A 471 9.74 18.69 18.47
CA SER A 471 9.41 19.92 19.19
C SER A 471 9.79 19.89 20.68
N THR A 472 10.85 19.17 21.06
CA THR A 472 11.29 19.04 22.47
C THR A 472 12.53 19.87 22.83
N GLU A 473 12.88 20.86 22.03
CA GLU A 473 13.77 21.95 22.46
C GLU A 473 12.96 23.22 22.73
N GLY A 474 12.51 23.37 23.98
CA GLY A 474 11.96 24.58 24.58
C GLY A 474 12.40 24.68 26.03
#